data_AF-A0A0B6YAR8-F1
#
_entry.id   AF-A0A0B6YAR8-F1
#
_cell.length_a   1.000
_cell.length_b   1.000
_cell.length_c   1.000
_cell.angle_alpha   90.00
_cell.angle_beta   90.00
_cell.angle_gamma   90.00
#
_symmetry.space_group_name_H-M   'P 1'
#
loop_
_entity.id
_entity.type
_entity.pdbx_description
1 polymer ?
#
loop_
_entity_poly.entity_id
_entity_poly.type
_entity_poly.pdbx_seq_one_letter_code
_entity_poly.pdbx_strand_id
1 'polypeptide(L)'
;MSLTAELLELSQHLQQEHLFVTTERDQLQRLHHSVVILSEQLFHTTWIARQQKQNLQHFLDQGTNTGENVEVYSTNNQLEETNFVDSYKVFSYHDSKYGELFRFLYENPKLLANIINVAEKVGGLSVQRMISLTINSIFGNCIFQEDEKVVICLLKTLLVCQLTGSEDPRRLIRRQNLSFSLVYRHLCETLFSARLFLTST
;
A
#
# COMPACT_ATOMS: atom_id res chain seq x y z
N MET A 1 -16.82 -61.06 21.56
CA MET A 1 -17.03 -59.99 20.57
C MET A 1 -15.71 -59.86 19.83
N SER A 2 -15.68 -60.10 18.52
CA SER A 2 -14.43 -60.44 17.82
C SER A 2 -13.66 -59.19 17.39
N LEU A 3 -12.35 -59.20 17.64
CA LEU A 3 -11.35 -58.19 17.25
C LEU A 3 -11.50 -57.72 15.78
N THR A 4 -12.03 -58.59 14.92
CA THR A 4 -12.30 -58.34 13.51
C THR A 4 -13.41 -57.31 13.26
N ALA A 5 -14.39 -57.20 14.16
CA ALA A 5 -15.46 -56.22 14.06
C ALA A 5 -14.95 -54.81 14.43
N GLU A 6 -14.12 -54.71 15.48
CA GLU A 6 -13.47 -53.46 15.89
C GLU A 6 -12.50 -52.93 14.83
N LEU A 7 -11.77 -53.84 14.15
CA LEU A 7 -10.85 -53.48 13.06
C LEU A 7 -11.60 -53.00 11.80
N LEU A 8 -12.78 -53.57 11.52
CA LEU A 8 -13.66 -53.13 10.44
C LEU A 8 -14.25 -51.74 10.74
N GLU A 9 -14.69 -51.50 11.97
CA GLU A 9 -15.24 -50.23 12.42
C GLU A 9 -14.17 -49.12 12.38
N LEU A 10 -12.94 -49.41 12.83
CA LEU A 10 -11.81 -48.48 12.71
C LEU A 10 -11.47 -48.18 11.25
N SER A 11 -11.48 -49.18 10.37
CA SER A 11 -11.25 -48.98 8.93
C SER A 11 -12.32 -48.06 8.32
N GLN A 12 -13.58 -48.21 8.72
CA GLN A 12 -14.67 -47.36 8.25
C GLN A 12 -14.52 -45.93 8.78
N HIS A 13 -14.15 -45.75 10.05
CA HIS A 13 -13.87 -44.43 10.61
C HIS A 13 -12.69 -43.74 9.95
N LEU A 14 -11.58 -44.43 9.71
CA LEU A 14 -10.43 -43.87 8.99
C LEU A 14 -10.80 -43.45 7.56
N GLN A 15 -11.65 -44.23 6.88
CA GLN A 15 -12.11 -43.88 5.54
C GLN A 15 -13.04 -42.65 5.56
N GLN A 16 -13.92 -42.55 6.56
CA GLN A 16 -14.77 -41.38 6.77
C GLN A 16 -13.96 -40.13 7.11
N GLU A 17 -12.99 -40.23 8.01
CA GLU A 17 -12.09 -39.12 8.34
C GLU A 17 -11.24 -38.70 7.14
N HIS A 18 -10.71 -39.65 6.37
CA HIS A 18 -9.96 -39.32 5.16
C HIS A 18 -10.83 -38.55 4.15
N LEU A 19 -12.07 -38.98 3.94
CA LEU A 19 -13.03 -38.26 3.08
C LEU A 19 -13.31 -36.86 3.63
N PHE A 20 -13.58 -36.75 4.93
CA PHE A 20 -13.85 -35.47 5.59
C PHE A 20 -12.66 -34.50 5.44
N VAL A 21 -11.44 -34.93 5.77
CA VAL A 21 -10.23 -34.10 5.65
C VAL A 21 -9.99 -33.70 4.19
N THR A 22 -10.22 -34.60 3.24
CA THR A 22 -10.06 -34.26 1.81
C THR A 22 -11.07 -33.19 1.39
N THR A 23 -12.34 -33.33 1.81
CA THR A 23 -13.38 -32.33 1.51
C THR A 23 -13.11 -30.99 2.16
N GLU A 24 -12.68 -30.95 3.42
CA GLU A 24 -12.30 -29.72 4.11
C GLU A 24 -11.10 -29.04 3.44
N ARG A 25 -10.09 -29.81 3.04
CA ARG A 25 -8.95 -29.29 2.30
C ARG A 25 -9.38 -28.65 0.98
N ASP A 26 -10.26 -29.30 0.23
CA ASP A 26 -10.74 -28.78 -1.05
C ASP A 26 -11.67 -27.55 -0.87
N GLN A 27 -12.40 -27.47 0.24
CA GLN A 27 -13.14 -26.27 0.62
C GLN A 27 -12.21 -25.10 0.97
N LEU A 28 -11.18 -25.35 1.79
CA LEU A 28 -10.18 -24.35 2.16
C LEU A 28 -9.41 -23.82 0.95
N GLN A 29 -9.04 -24.70 0.01
CA GLN A 29 -8.39 -24.29 -1.23
C GLN A 29 -9.28 -23.39 -2.09
N ARG A 30 -10.57 -23.73 -2.22
CA ARG A 30 -11.54 -22.89 -2.94
C ARG A 30 -11.72 -21.55 -2.26
N LEU A 31 -11.88 -21.54 -0.93
CA LEU A 31 -12.01 -20.31 -0.17
C LEU A 31 -10.76 -19.44 -0.33
N HIS A 32 -9.57 -20.01 -0.20
CA HIS A 32 -8.31 -19.31 -0.40
C HIS A 32 -8.25 -18.66 -1.79
N HIS A 33 -8.57 -19.42 -2.85
CA HIS A 33 -8.60 -18.89 -4.21
C HIS A 33 -9.59 -17.73 -4.37
N SER A 34 -10.80 -17.87 -3.82
CA SER A 34 -11.80 -16.79 -3.83
C SER A 34 -11.34 -15.55 -3.07
N VAL A 35 -10.69 -15.73 -1.91
CA VAL A 35 -10.14 -14.61 -1.12
C VAL A 35 -9.03 -13.90 -1.88
N VAL A 36 -8.14 -14.63 -2.56
CA VAL A 36 -7.07 -14.05 -3.37
C VAL A 36 -7.64 -13.19 -4.51
N ILE A 37 -8.61 -13.72 -5.28
CA ILE A 37 -9.24 -12.97 -6.37
C ILE A 37 -9.96 -11.73 -5.84
N LEU A 38 -10.75 -11.87 -4.77
CA LEU A 38 -11.48 -10.76 -4.20
C LEU A 38 -10.54 -9.67 -3.65
N SER A 39 -9.44 -10.08 -3.01
CA SER A 39 -8.40 -9.17 -2.52
C SER A 39 -7.74 -8.41 -3.66
N GLU A 40 -7.48 -9.07 -4.78
CA GLU A 40 -6.92 -8.42 -5.97
C GLU A 40 -7.90 -7.40 -6.56
N GLN A 41 -9.17 -7.77 -6.73
CA GLN A 41 -10.22 -6.85 -7.20
C GLN A 41 -10.40 -5.65 -6.27
N LEU A 42 -10.37 -5.89 -4.95
CA LEU A 42 -10.43 -4.83 -3.94
C LEU A 42 -9.24 -3.89 -4.07
N PHE A 43 -8.04 -4.43 -4.27
CA PHE A 43 -6.83 -3.63 -4.46
C PHE A 43 -6.94 -2.74 -5.71
N HIS A 44 -7.34 -3.31 -6.85
CA HIS A 44 -7.49 -2.58 -8.12
C HIS A 44 -8.50 -1.44 -8.01
N THR A 45 -9.69 -1.74 -7.48
CA THR A 45 -10.76 -0.73 -7.29
C THR A 45 -10.35 0.37 -6.31
N THR A 46 -9.70 0.01 -5.19
CA THR A 46 -9.21 0.97 -4.21
C THR A 46 -8.10 1.85 -4.78
N TRP A 47 -7.20 1.28 -5.58
CA TRP A 47 -6.13 2.02 -6.23
C TRP A 47 -6.68 3.05 -7.23
N ILE A 48 -7.63 2.65 -8.10
CA ILE A 48 -8.28 3.55 -9.07
C ILE A 48 -8.98 4.70 -8.35
N ALA A 49 -9.85 4.38 -7.39
CA ALA A 49 -10.59 5.39 -6.62
C ALA A 49 -9.66 6.40 -5.95
N ARG A 50 -8.48 5.94 -5.53
CA ARG A 50 -7.47 6.78 -4.92
C ARG A 50 -6.73 7.68 -5.90
N GLN A 51 -6.38 7.18 -7.08
CA GLN A 51 -5.82 8.02 -8.14
C GLN A 51 -6.83 9.10 -8.57
N GLN A 52 -8.10 8.74 -8.73
CA GLN A 52 -9.17 9.68 -9.02
C GLN A 52 -9.31 10.75 -7.92
N LYS A 53 -9.22 10.36 -6.64
CA LYS A 53 -9.21 11.31 -5.51
C LYS A 53 -8.00 12.26 -5.57
N GLN A 54 -6.80 11.76 -5.86
CA GLN A 54 -5.59 12.59 -5.98
C GLN A 54 -5.73 13.59 -7.14
N ASN A 55 -6.25 13.15 -8.29
CA ASN A 55 -6.53 14.02 -9.43
C ASN A 55 -7.53 15.12 -9.06
N LEU A 56 -8.59 14.77 -8.34
CA LEU A 56 -9.60 15.73 -7.88
C LEU A 56 -9.01 16.73 -6.86
N GLN A 57 -8.16 16.30 -5.95
CA GLN A 57 -7.47 17.21 -5.03
C GLN A 57 -6.55 18.18 -5.76
N HIS A 58 -5.76 17.69 -6.72
CA HIS A 58 -4.92 18.54 -7.55
C HIS A 58 -5.74 19.58 -8.31
N PHE A 59 -6.88 19.18 -8.87
CA PHE A 59 -7.81 20.08 -9.53
C PHE A 59 -8.36 21.16 -8.58
N LEU A 60 -8.75 20.78 -7.35
CA LEU A 60 -9.21 21.74 -6.34
C LEU A 60 -8.11 22.74 -5.95
N ASP A 61 -6.87 22.29 -5.82
CA ASP A 61 -5.72 23.11 -5.45
C ASP A 61 -5.31 24.10 -6.57
N GLN A 62 -5.53 23.74 -7.84
CA GLN A 62 -5.20 24.59 -9.00
C GLN A 62 -6.24 25.69 -9.27
N GLY A 63 -7.45 25.58 -8.72
CA GLY A 63 -8.56 26.50 -8.98
C GLY A 63 -9.14 26.38 -10.40
N THR A 64 -10.28 27.03 -10.66
CA THR A 64 -11.02 26.93 -11.93
C THR A 64 -10.30 27.61 -13.10
N ASN A 65 -9.21 27.02 -13.58
CA ASN A 65 -8.65 27.32 -14.90
C ASN A 65 -9.39 26.48 -15.94
N THR A 66 -10.21 27.12 -16.75
CA THR A 66 -11.20 26.47 -17.63
C THR A 66 -10.59 25.50 -18.66
N GLY A 67 -9.28 25.56 -18.91
CA GLY A 67 -8.55 24.67 -19.82
C GLY A 67 -8.11 23.32 -19.22
N GLU A 68 -7.85 23.23 -17.91
CA GLU A 68 -7.35 22.00 -17.25
C GLU A 68 -8.49 21.01 -16.94
N ASN A 69 -9.76 21.45 -16.98
CA ASN A 69 -10.93 20.61 -16.71
C ASN A 69 -11.03 19.39 -17.64
N VAL A 70 -10.78 19.58 -18.95
CA VAL A 70 -10.90 18.51 -19.96
C VAL A 70 -9.82 17.44 -19.75
N GLU A 71 -8.65 17.83 -19.27
CA GLU A 71 -7.55 16.91 -18.96
C GLU A 71 -7.85 16.05 -17.73
N VAL A 72 -8.53 16.57 -16.70
CA VAL A 72 -8.88 15.78 -15.50
C VAL A 72 -9.92 14.70 -15.82
N TYR A 73 -10.95 15.00 -16.62
CA TYR A 73 -11.93 14.00 -17.04
C TYR A 73 -11.32 12.94 -17.96
N SER A 74 -10.46 13.33 -18.90
CA SER A 74 -9.79 12.36 -19.77
C SER A 74 -8.82 11.46 -18.99
N THR A 75 -8.10 12.01 -18.03
CA THR A 75 -7.19 11.25 -17.15
C THR A 75 -7.98 10.26 -16.26
N ASN A 76 -9.15 10.66 -15.75
CA ASN A 76 -10.01 9.77 -14.98
C ASN A 76 -10.62 8.65 -15.84
N ASN A 77 -11.04 8.95 -17.07
CA ASN A 77 -11.50 7.91 -18.01
C ASN A 77 -10.37 6.93 -18.35
N GLN A 78 -9.15 7.42 -18.57
CA GLN A 78 -7.98 6.56 -18.78
C GLN A 78 -7.67 5.68 -17.55
N LEU A 79 -7.90 6.19 -16.33
CA LEU A 79 -7.76 5.40 -15.10
C LEU A 79 -8.79 4.26 -15.03
N GLU A 80 -10.01 4.46 -15.50
CA GLU A 80 -11.03 3.40 -15.58
C GLU A 80 -10.71 2.35 -16.66
N GLU A 81 -10.02 2.76 -17.73
CA GLU A 81 -9.53 1.87 -18.79
C GLU A 81 -8.19 1.18 -18.46
N THR A 82 -7.67 1.35 -17.24
CA THR A 82 -6.38 0.74 -16.87
C THR A 82 -6.47 -0.79 -16.79
N ASN A 83 -5.52 -1.45 -17.45
CA ASN A 83 -5.32 -2.89 -17.34
C ASN A 83 -4.15 -3.17 -16.39
N PHE A 84 -4.43 -3.89 -15.31
CA PHE A 84 -3.39 -4.37 -14.41
C PHE A 84 -2.66 -5.55 -15.05
N VAL A 85 -1.34 -5.46 -15.08
CA VAL A 85 -0.48 -6.47 -15.70
C VAL A 85 0.48 -7.01 -14.65
N ASP A 86 0.59 -8.33 -14.58
CA ASP A 86 1.55 -8.98 -13.70
C ASP A 86 2.97 -8.53 -14.01
N SER A 87 3.72 -8.18 -12.97
CA SER A 87 5.08 -7.65 -13.09
C SER A 87 6.03 -8.61 -13.80
N TYR A 88 5.87 -9.93 -13.65
CA TYR A 88 6.69 -10.93 -14.37
C TYR A 88 6.51 -10.87 -15.89
N LYS A 89 5.34 -10.45 -16.40
CA LYS A 89 5.11 -10.32 -17.85
C LYS A 89 5.92 -9.18 -18.47
N VAL A 90 6.21 -8.15 -17.66
CA VAL A 90 6.94 -6.95 -18.09
C VAL A 90 8.43 -7.08 -17.77
N PHE A 91 8.76 -7.45 -16.54
CA PHE A 91 10.14 -7.47 -16.02
C PHE A 91 10.84 -8.83 -16.19
N SER A 92 10.10 -9.90 -16.51
CA SER A 92 10.64 -11.24 -16.72
C SER A 92 11.57 -11.66 -15.57
N TYR A 93 12.87 -11.85 -15.85
CA TYR A 93 13.87 -12.24 -14.84
C TYR A 93 14.19 -11.14 -13.81
N HIS A 94 13.92 -9.88 -14.11
CA HIS A 94 14.17 -8.78 -13.18
C HIS A 94 13.10 -8.63 -12.09
N ASP A 95 11.95 -9.29 -12.26
CA ASP A 95 10.83 -9.24 -11.33
C ASP A 95 11.25 -9.59 -9.90
N SER A 96 11.97 -10.72 -9.75
CA SER A 96 12.47 -11.16 -8.44
C SER A 96 13.44 -10.17 -7.81
N LYS A 97 14.32 -9.56 -8.62
CA LYS A 97 15.32 -8.58 -8.14
C LYS A 97 14.67 -7.29 -7.65
N TYR A 98 13.67 -6.78 -8.38
CA TYR A 98 12.92 -5.60 -7.95
C TYR A 98 12.02 -5.92 -6.76
N GLY A 99 11.42 -7.11 -6.70
CA GLY A 99 10.67 -7.58 -5.54
C GLY A 99 11.52 -7.66 -4.27
N GLU A 100 12.72 -8.23 -4.36
CA GLU A 100 13.69 -8.27 -3.25
C GLU A 100 14.11 -6.85 -2.81
N LEU A 101 14.33 -5.94 -3.75
CA LEU A 101 14.65 -4.56 -3.45
C LEU A 101 13.50 -3.86 -2.71
N PHE A 102 12.27 -3.96 -3.21
CA PHE A 102 11.12 -3.34 -2.56
C PHE A 102 10.86 -3.94 -1.18
N ARG A 103 11.02 -5.27 -1.04
CA ARG A 103 10.95 -5.94 0.25
C ARG A 103 12.02 -5.43 1.21
N PHE A 104 13.26 -5.29 0.76
CA PHE A 104 14.35 -4.75 1.58
C PHE A 104 14.06 -3.32 2.04
N LEU A 105 13.51 -2.47 1.16
CA LEU A 105 13.12 -1.10 1.52
C LEU A 105 11.94 -1.06 2.49
N TYR A 106 10.97 -1.97 2.33
CA TYR A 106 9.83 -2.11 3.23
C TYR A 106 10.25 -2.55 4.63
N GLU A 107 11.15 -3.54 4.73
CA GLU A 107 11.67 -4.05 6.01
C GLU A 107 12.58 -3.03 6.72
N ASN A 108 13.16 -2.07 5.99
CA ASN A 108 14.11 -1.10 6.52
C ASN A 108 13.63 0.37 6.36
N PRO A 109 12.53 0.78 7.01
CA PRO A 109 11.97 2.14 6.87
C PRO A 109 12.94 3.23 7.35
N LYS A 110 13.83 2.93 8.29
CA LYS A 110 14.84 3.89 8.77
C LYS A 110 15.87 4.23 7.69
N LEU A 111 16.28 3.22 6.92
CA LEU A 111 17.22 3.39 5.81
C LEU A 111 16.57 4.22 4.70
N LEU A 112 15.30 3.92 4.38
CA LEU A 112 14.52 4.68 3.42
C LEU A 112 14.36 6.16 3.83
N ALA A 113 14.09 6.44 5.11
CA ALA A 113 14.06 7.81 5.63
C ALA A 113 15.39 8.55 5.42
N ASN A 114 16.52 7.87 5.66
CA ASN A 114 17.83 8.46 5.45
C ASN A 114 18.12 8.73 3.97
N ILE A 115 17.74 7.81 3.07
CA ILE A 115 17.86 8.01 1.62
C ILE A 115 17.06 9.24 1.19
N ILE A 116 15.81 9.35 1.63
CA ILE A 116 14.94 10.49 1.31
C ILE A 116 15.55 11.81 1.83
N ASN A 117 16.05 11.82 3.07
CA ASN A 117 16.69 13.01 3.66
C ASN A 117 17.97 13.43 2.93
N VAL A 118 18.79 12.49 2.48
CA VAL A 118 19.99 12.79 1.67
C VAL A 118 19.57 13.30 0.29
N ALA A 119 18.60 12.66 -0.35
CA ALA A 119 18.11 13.06 -1.66
C ALA A 119 17.50 14.48 -1.65
N GLU A 120 16.77 14.83 -0.60
CA GLU A 120 16.24 16.17 -0.36
C GLU A 120 17.36 17.22 -0.28
N LYS A 121 18.49 16.90 0.36
CA LYS A 121 19.65 17.80 0.48
C LYS A 121 20.43 17.96 -0.83
N VAL A 122 20.47 16.92 -1.66
CA VAL A 122 21.17 16.94 -2.96
C VAL A 122 20.38 17.77 -4.00
N GLY A 123 19.07 17.97 -3.80
CA GLY A 123 18.27 18.96 -4.55
C GLY A 123 18.01 18.63 -6.03
N GLY A 124 18.32 17.41 -6.49
CA GLY A 124 18.22 17.03 -7.91
C GLY A 124 16.88 16.45 -8.36
N LEU A 125 16.00 16.04 -7.44
CA LEU A 125 14.72 15.40 -7.75
C LEU A 125 13.58 16.10 -6.99
N SER A 126 12.39 16.15 -7.59
CA SER A 126 11.22 16.67 -6.87
C SER A 126 10.87 15.73 -5.72
N VAL A 127 11.10 16.21 -4.50
CA VAL A 127 10.86 15.49 -3.24
C VAL A 127 9.43 14.94 -3.17
N GLN A 128 8.47 15.71 -3.68
CA GLN A 128 7.07 15.29 -3.82
C GLN A 128 6.89 14.04 -4.69
N ARG A 129 7.56 13.96 -5.85
CA ARG A 129 7.45 12.80 -6.73
C ARG A 129 8.14 11.57 -6.13
N MET A 130 9.27 11.78 -5.44
CA MET A 130 9.96 10.69 -4.74
C MET A 130 9.07 10.09 -3.64
N ILE A 131 8.42 10.94 -2.86
CA ILE A 131 7.53 10.50 -1.77
C ILE A 131 6.27 9.85 -2.33
N SER A 132 5.67 10.41 -3.36
CA SER A 132 4.49 9.79 -3.99
C SER A 132 4.83 8.43 -4.58
N LEU A 133 5.95 8.28 -5.28
CA LEU A 133 6.42 6.99 -5.77
C LEU A 133 6.65 6.02 -4.63
N THR A 134 7.40 6.42 -3.61
CA THR A 134 7.72 5.57 -2.45
C THR A 134 6.45 5.07 -1.76
N ILE A 135 5.49 5.95 -1.49
CA ILE A 135 4.26 5.56 -0.79
C ILE A 135 3.34 4.73 -1.68
N ASN A 136 3.24 5.07 -2.97
CA ASN A 136 2.41 4.32 -3.91
C ASN A 136 3.00 2.92 -4.20
N SER A 137 4.31 2.82 -4.39
CA SER A 137 4.96 1.60 -4.88
C SER A 137 5.43 0.66 -3.78
N ILE A 138 5.96 1.18 -2.66
CA ILE A 138 6.51 0.34 -1.57
C ILE A 138 5.46 0.10 -0.50
N PHE A 139 4.68 1.13 -0.14
CA PHE A 139 3.70 1.04 0.94
C PHE A 139 2.27 0.84 0.44
N GLY A 140 2.08 0.58 -0.85
CA GLY A 140 0.77 0.25 -1.41
C GLY A 140 -0.32 1.26 -1.05
N ASN A 141 0.02 2.55 -0.93
CA ASN A 141 -0.91 3.60 -0.50
C ASN A 141 -1.47 3.48 0.93
N CYS A 142 -0.83 2.70 1.81
CA CYS A 142 -1.29 2.40 3.17
C CYS A 142 -2.69 1.77 3.20
N ILE A 143 -3.00 0.87 2.26
CA ILE A 143 -4.27 0.14 2.22
C ILE A 143 -4.35 -0.82 3.42
N PHE A 144 -3.23 -1.44 3.81
CA PHE A 144 -3.15 -2.34 4.95
C PHE A 144 -2.68 -1.63 6.22
N GLN A 145 -3.12 -2.12 7.39
CA GLN A 145 -2.72 -1.56 8.69
C GLN A 145 -1.23 -1.78 8.99
N GLU A 146 -0.65 -2.84 8.45
CA GLU A 146 0.77 -3.14 8.53
C GLU A 146 1.59 -2.02 7.88
N ASP A 147 1.16 -1.55 6.71
CA ASP A 147 1.82 -0.48 5.96
C ASP A 147 1.76 0.84 6.72
N GLU A 148 0.65 1.12 7.41
CA GLU A 148 0.51 2.30 8.27
C GLU A 148 1.60 2.33 9.35
N LYS A 149 1.85 1.20 10.03
CA LYS A 149 2.89 1.10 11.07
C LYS A 149 4.28 1.39 10.51
N VAL A 150 4.57 0.87 9.31
CA VAL A 150 5.87 1.08 8.65
C VAL A 150 6.02 2.54 8.22
N VAL A 151 4.97 3.17 7.68
CA VAL A 151 4.97 4.59 7.31
C VAL A 151 5.07 5.51 8.54
N ILE A 152 4.45 5.16 9.67
CA ILE A 152 4.64 5.90 10.93
C ILE A 152 6.11 5.81 11.39
N CYS A 153 6.75 4.64 11.25
CA CYS A 153 8.16 4.47 11.57
C CYS A 153 9.07 5.32 10.65
N LEU A 154 8.76 5.36 9.35
CA LEU A 154 9.40 6.24 8.37
C LEU A 154 9.25 7.72 8.79
N LEU A 155 8.03 8.14 9.11
CA LEU A 155 7.71 9.51 9.53
C LEU A 155 8.46 9.91 10.80
N LYS A 156 8.50 9.02 11.81
CA LYS A 156 9.26 9.24 13.05
C LYS A 156 10.76 9.42 12.77
N THR A 157 11.31 8.62 11.89
CA THR A 157 12.75 8.71 11.54
C THR A 157 13.03 9.99 10.78
N LEU A 158 12.19 10.36 9.81
CA LEU A 158 12.29 11.63 9.09
C LEU A 158 12.18 12.82 10.05
N LEU A 159 11.27 12.79 11.01
CA LEU A 159 11.13 13.81 12.04
C LEU A 159 12.44 13.99 12.81
N VAL A 160 13.04 12.90 13.31
CA VAL A 160 14.32 12.97 14.03
C VAL A 160 15.41 13.56 13.15
N CYS A 161 15.59 13.04 11.93
CA CYS A 161 16.63 13.50 11.01
C CYS A 161 16.51 14.97 10.66
N GLN A 162 15.28 15.46 10.43
CA GLN A 162 15.04 16.85 10.05
C GLN A 162 15.07 17.79 11.28
N LEU A 163 14.62 17.35 12.45
CA LEU A 163 14.65 18.14 13.69
C LEU A 163 16.08 18.34 14.20
N THR A 164 16.93 17.30 14.11
CA THR A 164 18.36 17.44 14.46
C THR A 164 19.13 18.40 13.55
N GLY A 165 18.63 18.66 12.34
CA GLY A 165 19.25 19.55 11.37
C GLY A 165 18.64 20.95 11.31
N SER A 166 17.61 21.25 12.12
CA SER A 166 16.87 22.52 12.04
C SER A 166 16.96 23.29 13.35
N GLU A 167 17.49 24.51 13.30
CA GLU A 167 17.51 25.47 14.42
C GLU A 167 16.09 25.95 14.80
N ASP A 168 15.11 25.81 13.90
CA ASP A 168 13.74 26.30 14.07
C ASP A 168 12.68 25.21 13.74
N PRO A 169 12.19 24.45 14.74
CA PRO A 169 11.18 23.40 14.52
C PRO A 169 9.85 23.92 13.96
N ARG A 170 9.55 25.22 14.13
CA ARG A 170 8.35 25.86 13.57
C ARG A 170 8.41 26.02 12.05
N ARG A 171 9.62 26.11 11.47
CA ARG A 171 9.81 26.22 10.00
C ARG A 171 9.62 24.87 9.30
N LEU A 172 9.88 23.77 9.98
CA LEU A 172 9.64 22.41 9.47
C LEU A 172 8.16 22.18 9.14
N ILE A 173 7.28 22.55 10.06
CA ILE A 173 5.83 22.37 9.90
C ILE A 173 5.23 23.36 8.89
N ARG A 174 5.78 24.58 8.81
CA ARG A 174 5.31 25.60 7.87
C ARG A 174 5.76 25.39 6.42
N ARG A 175 6.88 24.71 6.18
CA ARG A 175 7.34 24.38 4.82
C ARG A 175 6.65 23.11 4.33
N GLN A 176 5.66 23.30 3.46
CA GLN A 176 4.85 22.21 2.88
C GLN A 176 5.63 21.29 1.92
N ASN A 177 6.84 21.68 1.50
CA ASN A 177 7.67 20.92 0.54
C ASN A 177 8.76 20.05 1.18
N LEU A 178 8.82 19.95 2.50
CA LEU A 178 9.78 19.07 3.17
C LEU A 178 9.29 17.62 3.19
N SER A 179 10.24 16.68 3.22
CA SER A 179 9.89 15.26 3.12
C SER A 179 8.94 14.79 4.23
N PHE A 180 9.16 15.25 5.47
CA PHE A 180 8.25 14.99 6.59
C PHE A 180 6.83 15.51 6.33
N SER A 181 6.68 16.77 5.93
CA SER A 181 5.39 17.41 5.72
C SER A 181 4.56 16.71 4.64
N LEU A 182 5.23 16.23 3.59
CA LEU A 182 4.61 15.50 2.49
C LEU A 182 4.15 14.09 2.90
N VAL A 183 4.97 13.35 3.63
CA VAL A 183 4.59 12.02 4.18
C VAL A 183 3.46 12.18 5.21
N TYR A 184 3.54 13.18 6.08
CA TYR A 184 2.51 13.47 7.08
C TYR A 184 1.16 13.79 6.43
N ARG A 185 1.15 14.68 5.41
CA ARG A 185 -0.06 15.01 4.66
C ARG A 185 -0.68 13.76 4.03
N HIS A 186 0.14 12.94 3.39
CA HIS A 186 -0.33 11.70 2.77
C HIS A 186 -0.96 10.74 3.81
N LEU A 187 -0.35 10.62 4.98
CA LEU A 187 -0.86 9.80 6.09
C LEU A 187 -2.17 10.35 6.68
N CYS A 188 -2.33 11.67 6.79
CA CYS A 188 -3.60 12.27 7.21
C CYS A 188 -4.71 12.09 6.15
N GLU A 189 -4.35 12.05 4.87
CA GLU A 189 -5.30 11.82 3.76
C GLU A 189 -5.74 10.35 3.65
N THR A 190 -4.89 9.41 4.09
CA THR A 190 -5.17 7.96 4.12
C THR A 190 -5.98 7.56 5.34
N LEU A 191 -5.68 8.13 6.50
CA LEU A 191 -6.30 7.73 7.75
C LEU A 191 -7.72 8.26 7.87
N PHE A 192 -8.69 7.37 7.68
CA PHE A 192 -10.09 7.66 7.99
C PHE A 192 -10.27 8.10 9.45
N SER A 193 -9.55 7.49 10.39
CA SER A 193 -9.56 7.88 11.80
C SER A 193 -9.04 9.31 12.04
N ALA A 194 -8.03 9.74 11.28
CA ALA A 194 -7.52 11.11 11.37
C ALA A 194 -8.53 12.10 10.79
N ARG A 195 -9.21 11.76 9.68
CA ARG A 195 -10.31 12.56 9.13
C ARG A 195 -11.51 12.62 10.09
N LEU A 196 -11.96 11.50 10.64
CA LEU A 196 -13.05 11.46 11.61
C LEU A 196 -12.73 12.36 12.79
N PHE A 197 -11.51 12.25 13.35
CA PHE A 197 -11.05 13.10 14.45
C PHE A 197 -11.05 14.59 14.09
N LEU A 198 -10.57 14.96 12.90
CA LEU A 198 -10.53 16.35 12.42
C LEU A 198 -11.91 16.93 12.04
N THR A 199 -12.90 16.08 11.77
CA THR A 199 -14.26 16.49 11.37
C THR A 199 -15.26 16.39 12.53
N SER A 200 -14.87 15.80 13.65
CA SER A 200 -15.72 15.62 14.84
C SER A 200 -15.60 16.76 15.88
N THR A 201 -14.99 17.89 15.51
CA THR A 201 -14.91 19.12 16.32
C THR A 201 -15.68 20.23 15.65
#